data_AF-A0A9W6NM87-F1
#
_entry.id   AF-A0A9W6NM87-F1
#
_cell.length_a   1.000
_cell.length_b   1.000
_cell.length_c   1.000
_cell.angle_alpha   90.00
_cell.angle_beta   90.00
_cell.angle_gamma   90.00
#
_symmetry.space_group_name_H-M   'P 1'
#
loop_
_entity.id
_entity.type
_entity.pdbx_description
1 polymer ?
#
loop_
_entity_poly.entity_id
_entity_poly.type
_entity_poly.pdbx_seq_one_letter_code
_entity_poly.pdbx_strand_id
1 'polypeptide(L)'
;MRRLMTVAILAALVGTSAACGDSSDDKTASAPTTAATTATASPSPTVDLKANTKQVCTKFESIVTADAFKPIGVQLGLMIQARQSGNKAAETAAAAKAKELADGIAKQITDLKAEAADPKVQAALDKGAAAIQMFGSPDYLAKLNSTADINKLATDLEAAGKDIDTLCA
;
A
#
# COMPACT_ATOMS: atom_id res chain seq x y z
N MET A 1 29.65 17.79 4.08
CA MET A 1 30.57 17.95 2.94
C MET A 1 30.42 16.70 2.08
N ARG A 2 30.34 16.66 0.75
CA ARG A 2 30.41 17.62 -0.35
C ARG A 2 30.25 16.75 -1.62
N ARG A 3 29.19 16.97 -2.41
CA ARG A 3 29.04 16.71 -3.88
C ARG A 3 28.95 15.22 -4.30
N LEU A 4 28.16 14.78 -5.29
CA LEU A 4 27.85 15.25 -6.67
C LEU A 4 26.45 14.68 -7.06
N MET A 5 25.42 15.41 -7.52
CA MET A 5 25.19 16.02 -8.86
C MET A 5 25.29 15.07 -10.06
N THR A 6 24.13 14.64 -10.60
CA THR A 6 23.81 14.38 -12.04
C THR A 6 22.31 14.10 -12.17
N VAL A 7 21.47 15.06 -12.56
CA VAL A 7 21.06 15.48 -13.93
C VAL A 7 19.95 14.59 -14.53
N ALA A 8 18.88 15.28 -14.92
CA ALA A 8 17.62 14.83 -15.48
C ALA A 8 17.74 14.03 -16.80
N ILE A 9 16.72 13.22 -17.10
CA ILE A 9 16.11 13.12 -18.44
C ILE A 9 14.59 12.95 -18.26
N LEU A 10 13.87 13.96 -18.75
CA LEU A 10 12.46 13.98 -19.10
C LEU A 10 12.34 13.27 -20.46
N ALA A 11 11.52 12.23 -20.60
CA ALA A 11 11.12 11.74 -21.91
C ALA A 11 9.69 11.20 -21.87
N ALA A 12 8.83 11.93 -22.58
CA ALA A 12 7.43 11.65 -22.80
C ALA A 12 7.24 10.39 -23.66
N LEU A 13 6.23 9.58 -23.33
CA LEU A 13 5.50 8.83 -24.34
C LEU A 13 3.99 9.03 -24.12
N VAL A 14 3.46 9.99 -24.88
CA VAL A 14 2.04 10.10 -25.21
C VAL A 14 1.79 9.12 -26.35
N GLY A 15 0.83 8.21 -26.16
CA GLY A 15 0.35 7.28 -27.17
C GLY A 15 -1.17 7.21 -27.17
N THR A 16 -1.82 8.28 -27.59
CA THR A 16 -3.22 8.28 -28.04
C THR A 16 -3.28 7.71 -29.45
N SER A 17 -3.97 6.59 -29.65
CA SER A 17 -4.53 6.21 -30.94
C SER A 17 -6.04 6.07 -30.79
N ALA A 18 -6.74 7.11 -31.23
CA ALA A 18 -8.18 7.14 -31.41
C ALA A 18 -8.55 6.71 -32.84
N ALA A 19 -9.74 6.12 -32.94
CA ALA A 19 -10.72 6.25 -34.01
C ALA A 19 -10.51 5.57 -35.39
N CYS A 20 -11.51 4.72 -35.67
CA CYS A 20 -12.35 4.66 -36.88
C CYS A 20 -11.78 4.16 -38.21
N GLY A 21 -12.61 3.39 -38.92
CA GLY A 21 -12.49 3.19 -40.36
C GLY A 21 -13.24 1.97 -40.90
N ASP A 22 -14.57 2.03 -40.90
CA ASP A 22 -15.44 1.19 -41.74
C ASP A 22 -15.39 1.70 -43.19
N SER A 23 -15.20 0.80 -44.18
CA SER A 23 -15.79 0.88 -45.55
C SER A 23 -15.35 -0.29 -46.48
N SER A 24 -16.32 -1.15 -46.79
CA SER A 24 -16.81 -1.60 -48.12
C SER A 24 -16.09 -2.63 -49.04
N ASP A 25 -16.88 -3.68 -49.36
CA ASP A 25 -17.17 -4.38 -50.64
C ASP A 25 -16.10 -5.18 -51.44
N ASP A 26 -16.29 -6.51 -51.63
CA ASP A 26 -16.93 -7.11 -52.84
C ASP A 26 -16.84 -8.67 -52.84
N LYS A 27 -17.98 -9.30 -53.17
CA LYS A 27 -18.32 -10.63 -53.74
C LYS A 27 -17.48 -11.94 -53.65
N THR A 28 -18.29 -13.00 -53.39
CA THR A 28 -18.32 -14.36 -53.98
C THR A 28 -17.60 -15.52 -53.26
N ALA A 29 -18.42 -16.24 -52.49
CA ALA A 29 -18.59 -17.68 -52.39
C ALA A 29 -17.36 -18.62 -52.51
N SER A 30 -16.99 -19.21 -51.38
CA SER A 30 -16.79 -20.67 -51.25
C SER A 30 -16.94 -21.06 -49.78
N ALA A 31 -17.60 -22.19 -49.53
CA ALA A 31 -18.03 -22.66 -48.21
C ALA A 31 -16.87 -22.74 -47.18
N PRO A 32 -17.08 -22.35 -45.91
CA PRO A 32 -16.03 -22.45 -44.91
C PRO A 32 -15.99 -23.90 -44.42
N THR A 33 -15.04 -24.69 -44.91
CA THR A 33 -14.51 -25.81 -44.10
C THR A 33 -13.37 -25.25 -43.28
N THR A 34 -13.70 -24.44 -42.27
CA THR A 34 -12.72 -23.97 -41.30
C THR A 34 -12.48 -25.13 -40.34
N ALA A 35 -11.39 -25.86 -40.58
CA ALA A 35 -10.78 -26.67 -39.54
C ALA A 35 -10.66 -25.80 -38.30
N ALA A 36 -11.26 -26.24 -37.19
CA ALA A 36 -11.13 -25.58 -35.91
C ALA A 36 -9.65 -25.66 -35.51
N THR A 37 -8.89 -24.63 -35.88
CA THR A 37 -7.59 -24.36 -35.28
C THR A 37 -7.89 -24.10 -33.81
N THR A 38 -7.67 -25.12 -32.98
CA THR A 38 -7.59 -24.96 -31.54
C THR A 38 -6.54 -23.89 -31.29
N ALA A 39 -7.01 -22.67 -30.99
CA ALA A 39 -6.18 -21.61 -30.48
C ALA A 39 -5.52 -22.18 -29.22
N THR A 40 -4.27 -22.61 -29.37
CA THR A 40 -3.43 -22.96 -28.23
C THR A 40 -3.30 -21.66 -27.46
N ALA A 41 -3.98 -21.58 -26.32
CA ALA A 41 -3.88 -20.46 -25.43
C ALA A 41 -2.39 -20.22 -25.19
N SER A 42 -1.90 -19.07 -25.66
CA SER A 42 -0.56 -18.60 -25.34
C SER A 42 -0.43 -18.67 -23.81
N PRO A 43 0.61 -19.29 -23.24
CA PRO A 43 0.76 -19.32 -21.80
C PRO A 43 0.80 -17.86 -21.33
N SER A 44 -0.24 -17.44 -20.61
CA SER A 44 -0.20 -16.18 -19.87
C SER A 44 1.10 -16.17 -19.08
N PRO A 45 1.82 -15.03 -19.02
CA PRO A 45 3.03 -14.96 -18.22
C PRO A 45 2.68 -15.45 -16.83
N THR A 46 3.28 -16.58 -16.45
CA THR A 46 3.09 -17.17 -15.13
C THR A 46 3.88 -16.25 -14.22
N VAL A 47 3.19 -15.29 -13.62
CA VAL A 47 3.80 -14.48 -12.55
C VAL A 47 4.25 -15.47 -11.50
N ASP A 48 5.56 -15.52 -11.25
CA ASP A 48 6.11 -16.28 -10.16
C ASP A 48 5.62 -15.65 -8.87
N LEU A 49 4.53 -16.20 -8.34
CA LEU A 49 3.87 -15.70 -7.14
C LEU A 49 4.84 -15.70 -5.95
N LYS A 50 5.78 -16.65 -5.88
CA LYS A 50 6.73 -16.75 -4.78
C LYS A 50 7.78 -15.64 -4.85
N ALA A 51 8.31 -15.35 -6.03
CA ALA A 51 9.23 -14.24 -6.25
C ALA A 51 8.56 -12.88 -6.00
N ASN A 52 7.33 -12.69 -6.48
CA ASN A 52 6.56 -11.47 -6.24
C ASN A 52 6.24 -11.28 -4.76
N THR A 53 5.78 -12.33 -4.06
CA THR A 53 5.53 -12.29 -2.61
C THR A 53 6.79 -11.89 -1.84
N LYS A 54 7.96 -12.46 -2.14
CA LYS A 54 9.22 -12.05 -1.47
C LYS A 54 9.58 -10.59 -1.73
N GLN A 55 9.40 -10.10 -2.96
CA GLN A 55 9.67 -8.70 -3.29
C GLN A 55 8.73 -7.74 -2.54
N VAL A 56 7.43 -8.07 -2.51
CA VAL A 56 6.41 -7.30 -1.80
C VAL A 56 6.70 -7.29 -0.30
N CYS A 57 7.02 -8.44 0.28
CA CYS A 57 7.41 -8.55 1.68
C CYS A 57 8.64 -7.71 2.04
N THR A 58 9.68 -7.74 1.19
CA THR A 58 10.89 -6.92 1.39
C THR A 58 10.55 -5.42 1.39
N LYS A 59 9.67 -4.99 0.47
CA LYS A 59 9.19 -3.61 0.42
C LYS A 59 8.33 -3.27 1.65
N PHE A 60 7.48 -4.18 2.10
CA PHE A 60 6.67 -4.01 3.29
C PHE A 60 7.53 -3.80 4.54
N GLU A 61 8.55 -4.65 4.75
CA GLU A 61 9.50 -4.49 5.85
C GLU A 61 10.24 -3.14 5.81
N SER A 62 10.56 -2.64 4.62
CA SER A 62 11.19 -1.32 4.47
C SER A 62 10.25 -0.15 4.80
N ILE A 63 8.94 -0.34 4.67
CA ILE A 63 7.92 0.64 5.04
C ILE A 63 7.64 0.58 6.54
N VAL A 64 7.51 -0.62 7.10
CA VAL A 64 7.12 -0.86 8.49
C VAL A 64 8.37 -0.93 9.38
N THR A 65 9.12 0.17 9.42
CA THR A 65 10.31 0.31 10.26
C THR A 65 10.00 1.09 11.54
N ALA A 66 10.77 0.84 12.60
CA ALA A 66 10.65 1.62 13.84
C ALA A 66 10.77 3.13 13.60
N ASP A 67 11.61 3.56 12.64
CA ASP A 67 11.77 4.97 12.27
C ASP A 67 10.53 5.57 11.59
N ALA A 68 9.75 4.77 10.84
CA ALA A 68 8.48 5.21 10.27
C ALA A 68 7.42 5.47 11.35
N PHE A 69 7.42 4.68 12.44
CA PHE A 69 6.44 4.81 13.53
C PHE A 69 6.86 5.75 14.66
N LYS A 70 8.15 6.02 14.85
CA LYS A 70 8.65 7.02 15.82
C LYS A 70 7.91 8.37 15.76
N PRO A 71 7.72 9.02 14.60
CA PRO A 71 7.04 10.31 14.55
C PRO A 71 5.57 10.21 14.96
N ILE A 72 4.89 9.08 14.69
CA ILE A 72 3.53 8.82 15.18
C ILE A 72 3.55 8.75 16.72
N GLY A 73 4.46 7.97 17.30
CA GLY A 73 4.62 7.85 18.75
C GLY A 73 4.90 9.19 19.45
N VAL A 74 5.71 10.06 18.85
CA VAL A 74 5.97 11.42 19.35
C VAL A 74 4.69 12.26 19.37
N GLN A 75 3.90 12.24 18.30
CA GLN A 75 2.63 12.97 18.25
C GLN A 75 1.61 12.42 19.26
N LEU A 76 1.55 11.10 19.46
CA LEU A 76 0.72 10.50 20.51
C LEU A 76 1.14 10.95 21.91
N GLY A 77 2.46 11.01 22.18
CA GLY A 77 2.99 11.54 23.44
C GLY A 77 2.61 13.01 23.67
N LEU A 78 2.74 13.85 22.63
CA LEU A 78 2.32 15.25 22.67
C LEU A 78 0.80 15.40 22.89
N MET A 79 0.00 14.54 22.28
CA MET A 79 -1.46 14.51 22.48
C MET A 79 -1.81 14.20 23.93
N ILE A 80 -1.20 13.16 24.53
CA ILE A 80 -1.41 12.80 25.94
C ILE A 80 -0.99 13.94 26.86
N GLN A 81 0.17 14.55 26.62
CA GLN A 81 0.65 15.68 27.41
C GLN A 81 -0.31 16.88 27.32
N ALA A 82 -0.75 17.23 26.11
CA ALA A 82 -1.69 18.32 25.87
C ALA A 82 -3.05 18.08 26.56
N ARG A 83 -3.52 16.83 26.55
CA ARG A 83 -4.73 16.41 27.28
C ARG A 83 -4.56 16.59 28.78
N GLN A 84 -3.44 16.14 29.35
CA GLN A 84 -3.13 16.30 30.78
C GLN A 84 -3.02 17.77 31.20
N SER A 85 -2.55 18.65 30.31
CA SER A 85 -2.49 20.09 30.56
C SER A 85 -3.78 20.85 30.22
N GLY A 86 -4.84 20.16 29.78
CA GLY A 86 -6.11 20.78 29.37
C GLY A 86 -6.03 21.62 28.08
N ASN A 87 -4.97 21.50 27.29
CA ASN A 87 -4.75 22.27 26.07
C ASN A 87 -5.38 21.58 24.85
N LYS A 88 -6.66 21.84 24.63
CA LYS A 88 -7.46 21.22 23.56
C LYS A 88 -6.95 21.52 22.14
N ALA A 89 -6.36 22.69 21.92
CA ALA A 89 -5.80 23.06 20.62
C ALA A 89 -4.57 22.19 20.29
N ALA A 90 -3.66 22.04 21.25
CA ALA A 90 -2.48 21.19 21.11
C ALA A 90 -2.85 19.70 21.01
N GLU A 91 -3.86 19.23 21.76
CA GLU A 91 -4.38 17.87 21.66
C GLU A 91 -4.88 17.58 20.25
N THR A 92 -5.72 18.47 19.70
CA THR A 92 -6.30 18.31 18.36
C THR A 92 -5.23 18.36 17.27
N ALA A 93 -4.26 19.27 17.38
CA ALA A 93 -3.17 19.38 16.42
C ALA A 93 -2.27 18.12 16.41
N ALA A 94 -1.92 17.62 17.59
CA ALA A 94 -1.12 16.41 17.72
C ALA A 94 -1.87 15.16 17.22
N ALA A 95 -3.16 15.04 17.54
CA ALA A 95 -4.02 13.97 17.02
C ALA A 95 -4.13 14.00 15.49
N ALA A 96 -4.34 15.18 14.90
CA ALA A 96 -4.39 15.35 13.44
C ALA A 96 -3.06 14.97 12.78
N LYS A 97 -1.93 15.33 13.39
CA LYS A 97 -0.60 14.96 12.88
C LYS A 97 -0.30 13.47 13.01
N ALA A 98 -0.68 12.84 14.12
CA ALA A 98 -0.59 11.39 14.28
C ALA A 98 -1.42 10.67 13.21
N LYS A 99 -2.63 11.16 12.94
CA LYS A 99 -3.50 10.65 11.87
C LYS A 99 -2.87 10.81 10.49
N GLU A 100 -2.39 12.00 10.15
CA GLU A 100 -1.76 12.29 8.85
C GLU A 100 -0.58 11.33 8.57
N LEU A 101 0.26 11.10 9.58
CA LEU A 101 1.39 10.18 9.48
C LEU A 101 0.92 8.71 9.32
N ALA A 102 -0.06 8.28 10.11
CA ALA A 102 -0.63 6.93 10.00
C ALA A 102 -1.28 6.70 8.63
N ASP A 103 -2.06 7.66 8.13
CA ASP A 103 -2.67 7.61 6.80
C ASP A 103 -1.61 7.54 5.70
N GLY A 104 -0.47 8.22 5.87
CA GLY A 104 0.68 8.13 4.97
C GLY A 104 1.27 6.73 4.88
N ILE A 105 1.50 6.06 6.01
CA ILE A 105 2.03 4.68 6.03
C ILE A 105 0.98 3.70 5.46
N ALA A 106 -0.29 3.85 5.85
CA ALA A 106 -1.37 3.02 5.32
C ALA A 106 -1.50 3.14 3.80
N LYS A 107 -1.29 4.35 3.26
CA LYS A 107 -1.24 4.58 1.81
C LYS A 107 -0.08 3.83 1.16
N GLN A 108 1.13 3.87 1.72
CA GLN A 108 2.27 3.12 1.19
C GLN A 108 2.01 1.60 1.16
N ILE A 109 1.36 1.06 2.19
CA ILE A 109 0.98 -0.36 2.25
C ILE A 109 -0.10 -0.69 1.21
N THR A 110 -1.06 0.22 1.00
CA THR A 110 -2.10 0.07 -0.02
C THR A 110 -1.53 0.15 -1.44
N ASP A 111 -0.59 1.05 -1.67
CA ASP A 111 0.11 1.16 -2.96
C ASP A 111 0.93 -0.12 -3.22
N LEU A 112 1.56 -0.67 -2.19
CA LEU A 112 2.29 -1.94 -2.26
C LEU A 112 1.38 -3.14 -2.53
N LYS A 113 0.14 -3.13 -2.03
CA LYS A 113 -0.88 -4.15 -2.36
C LYS A 113 -1.15 -4.23 -3.86
N ALA A 114 -1.12 -3.11 -4.58
CA ALA A 114 -1.31 -3.11 -6.03
C ALA A 114 -0.17 -3.85 -6.78
N GLU A 115 1.00 -4.00 -6.14
CA GLU A 115 2.13 -4.75 -6.68
C GLU A 115 2.08 -6.26 -6.33
N ALA A 116 1.22 -6.65 -5.37
CA ALA A 116 1.08 -8.03 -4.93
C ALA A 116 0.19 -8.83 -5.89
N ALA A 117 0.70 -9.95 -6.40
CA ALA A 117 -0.05 -10.88 -7.23
C ALA A 117 -0.77 -11.96 -6.40
N ASP A 118 -0.29 -12.24 -5.18
CA ASP A 118 -0.90 -13.22 -4.28
C ASP A 118 -2.07 -12.59 -3.49
N PRO A 119 -3.31 -13.09 -3.60
CA PRO A 119 -4.46 -12.56 -2.87
C PRO A 119 -4.33 -12.68 -1.35
N LYS A 120 -3.54 -13.64 -0.83
CA LYS A 120 -3.27 -13.75 0.61
C LYS A 120 -2.38 -12.60 1.09
N VAL A 121 -1.37 -12.23 0.29
CA VAL A 121 -0.49 -11.09 0.58
C VAL A 121 -1.30 -9.80 0.48
N GLN A 122 -2.15 -9.65 -0.53
CA GLN A 122 -3.05 -8.50 -0.63
C GLN A 122 -3.97 -8.36 0.60
N ALA A 123 -4.56 -9.46 1.07
CA ALA A 123 -5.42 -9.45 2.26
C ALA A 123 -4.64 -9.12 3.54
N ALA A 124 -3.38 -9.57 3.66
CA ALA A 124 -2.53 -9.25 4.79
C ALA A 124 -2.11 -7.78 4.79
N LEU A 125 -1.77 -7.22 3.62
CA LEU A 125 -1.49 -5.79 3.45
C LEU A 125 -2.72 -4.92 3.75
N ASP A 126 -3.92 -5.34 3.33
CA ASP A 126 -5.18 -4.65 3.70
C ASP A 126 -5.37 -4.61 5.21
N LYS A 127 -5.17 -5.74 5.90
CA LYS A 127 -5.25 -5.79 7.37
C LYS A 127 -4.23 -4.86 8.03
N GLY A 128 -3.00 -4.84 7.51
CA GLY A 128 -1.94 -3.94 8.00
C GLY A 128 -2.30 -2.46 7.81
N ALA A 129 -2.76 -2.08 6.62
CA ALA A 129 -3.20 -0.71 6.34
C ALA A 129 -4.41 -0.31 7.20
N ALA A 130 -5.39 -1.19 7.37
CA ALA A 130 -6.56 -0.96 8.21
C ALA A 130 -6.20 -0.81 9.69
N ALA A 131 -5.27 -1.63 10.20
CA ALA A 131 -4.77 -1.50 11.57
C ALA A 131 -4.10 -0.14 11.80
N ILE A 132 -3.29 0.32 10.85
CA ILE A 132 -2.62 1.62 10.93
C ILE A 132 -3.63 2.78 10.85
N GLN A 133 -4.63 2.69 9.98
CA GLN A 133 -5.72 3.67 9.93
C GLN A 133 -6.55 3.70 11.21
N MET A 134 -6.78 2.55 11.84
CA MET A 134 -7.42 2.49 13.15
C MET A 134 -6.64 3.31 14.19
N PHE A 135 -5.30 3.27 14.19
CA PHE A 135 -4.49 4.07 15.10
C PHE A 135 -4.64 5.58 14.89
N GLY A 136 -4.76 6.00 13.63
CA GLY A 136 -5.02 7.39 13.28
C GLY A 136 -6.46 7.84 13.53
N SER A 137 -7.37 6.94 13.92
CA SER A 137 -8.80 7.28 14.05
C SER A 137 -9.07 8.09 15.33
N PRO A 138 -9.96 9.10 15.27
CA PRO A 138 -10.25 9.96 16.40
C PRO A 138 -10.81 9.18 17.60
N ASP A 139 -11.60 8.13 17.38
CA ASP A 139 -12.12 7.26 18.44
C ASP A 139 -11.01 6.50 19.18
N TYR A 140 -9.96 6.11 18.44
CA TYR A 140 -8.82 5.41 19.03
C TYR A 140 -7.93 6.37 19.79
N LEU A 141 -7.59 7.51 19.19
CA LEU A 141 -6.84 8.60 19.83
C LEU A 141 -7.56 9.16 21.07
N ALA A 142 -8.90 9.15 21.08
CA ALA A 142 -9.69 9.51 22.26
C ALA A 142 -9.51 8.52 23.42
N LYS A 143 -9.29 7.23 23.13
CA LYS A 143 -9.11 6.18 24.15
C LYS A 143 -7.69 6.09 24.69
N LEU A 144 -6.69 6.58 23.95
CA LEU A 144 -5.30 6.64 24.41
C LEU A 144 -5.16 7.67 25.53
N ASN A 145 -5.13 7.19 26.78
CA ASN A 145 -4.95 8.02 27.96
C ASN A 145 -3.55 7.86 28.57
N SER A 146 -2.83 6.80 28.20
CA SER A 146 -1.54 6.46 28.75
C SER A 146 -0.58 5.88 27.71
N THR A 147 0.71 5.90 28.03
CA THR A 147 1.73 5.18 27.26
C THR A 147 1.56 3.66 27.34
N ALA A 148 0.85 3.12 28.33
CA ALA A 148 0.51 1.71 28.41
C ALA A 148 -0.46 1.30 27.29
N ASP A 149 -1.40 2.17 26.94
CA ASP A 149 -2.33 1.94 25.82
C ASP A 149 -1.59 1.90 24.48
N ILE A 150 -0.57 2.75 24.32
CA ILE A 150 0.35 2.75 23.16
C ILE A 150 1.20 1.48 23.12
N ASN A 151 1.59 0.92 24.26
CA ASN A 151 2.41 -0.29 24.31
C ASN A 151 1.60 -1.55 23.99
N LYS A 152 0.35 -1.61 24.49
CA LYS A 152 -0.61 -2.65 24.09
C LYS A 152 -0.86 -2.60 22.57
N LEU A 153 -0.89 -1.40 22.01
CA LEU A 153 -1.01 -1.18 20.58
C LEU A 153 0.13 -1.78 19.76
N ALA A 154 1.37 -1.49 20.18
CA ALA A 154 2.56 -2.03 19.54
C ALA A 154 2.52 -3.56 19.55
N THR A 155 2.05 -4.15 20.65
CA THR A 155 1.87 -5.60 20.79
C THR A 155 0.80 -6.15 19.83
N ASP A 156 -0.36 -5.49 19.73
CA ASP A 156 -1.44 -5.89 18.82
C ASP A 156 -1.01 -5.77 17.34
N LEU A 157 -0.19 -4.76 17.01
CA LEU A 157 0.39 -4.57 15.67
C LEU A 157 1.48 -5.62 15.37
N GLU A 158 2.31 -5.99 16.34
CA GLU A 158 3.29 -7.07 16.23
C GLU A 158 2.61 -8.41 15.98
N ALA A 159 1.49 -8.67 16.67
CA ALA A 159 0.68 -9.87 16.45
C ALA A 159 0.09 -9.92 15.03
N ALA A 160 -0.40 -8.80 14.51
CA ALA A 160 -0.85 -8.69 13.11
C ALA A 160 0.32 -8.82 12.12
N GLY A 161 1.52 -8.34 12.49
CA GLY A 161 2.75 -8.49 11.72
C GLY A 161 3.20 -9.95 11.57
N LYS A 162 2.95 -10.82 12.55
CA LYS A 162 3.28 -12.25 12.46
C LYS A 162 2.56 -13.00 11.35
N ASP A 163 1.32 -12.59 11.01
CA ASP A 163 0.59 -13.17 9.88
C ASP A 163 1.28 -12.82 8.55
N ILE A 164 1.86 -11.63 8.45
CA ILE A 164 2.64 -11.18 7.29
C ILE A 164 4.00 -11.88 7.26
N ASP A 165 4.70 -11.95 8.39
CA ASP A 165 5.99 -12.65 8.53
C ASP A 165 5.89 -14.13 8.09
N THR A 166 4.80 -14.80 8.49
CA THR A 166 4.51 -16.19 8.09
C THR A 166 4.27 -16.33 6.58
N LEU A 167 3.70 -15.31 5.93
CA LEU A 167 3.50 -15.27 4.47
C LEU A 167 4.79 -14.86 3.72
N CYS A 168 5.72 -14.19 4.40
CA CYS A 168 6.96 -13.64 3.86
C CYS A 168 8.18 -14.57 4.00
N ALA A 169 8.11 -15.56 4.88
CA ALA A 169 9.13 -16.60 5.12
C ALA A 169 9.42 -17.47 3.87
#